data_AF-A0A0Q4RQA8-F1
#
_entry.id   AF-A0A0Q4RQA8-F1
#
_cell.length_a   1.000
_cell.length_b   1.000
_cell.length_c   1.000
_cell.angle_alpha   90.00
_cell.angle_beta   90.00
_cell.angle_gamma   90.00
#
_symmetry.space_group_name_H-M   'P 1'
#
loop_
_entity.id
_entity.type
_entity.pdbx_description
1 polymer ?
#
loop_
_entity_poly.entity_id
_entity_poly.type
_entity_poly.pdbx_seq_one_letter_code
_entity_poly.pdbx_strand_id
1 'polypeptide(L)'
;MKFDNQEDIRQLTPLWEGERFENGRPKVDEDILRRMRKITLEEAWGPLWNRGYTFQFEGEFKIMHPEQVMVGRAVTAVMVPKRPDLHETLLDYGHEQEDRHGFFNQWVIDSLVEDDVVVVDMFDKIHSGTYVGGNLSTAIATRTKRGGAVIWGGIRDNQQVKEIGGINVYYRGSDPTAIADVTMVGMNVPTRIGKAICMPGDVVLGTPAGVIFIPPHLAELTVVQAEKSQVRDVFGFIRLKQQVYSTAQIDAAWNTALWQDFIDWFNNDEAAAEYRHLSWDDELEDAKKREHDGPRSDVRL
;
A
#
# COMPACT_ATOMS: atom_id res chain seq x y z
N MET A 1 -13.80 19.07 15.85
CA MET A 1 -13.96 18.09 14.76
C MET A 1 -13.62 18.83 13.49
N LYS A 2 -12.61 18.40 12.74
CA LYS A 2 -12.14 19.06 11.53
C LYS A 2 -11.83 17.95 10.52
N PHE A 3 -12.33 18.04 9.29
CA PHE A 3 -11.97 17.06 8.27
C PHE A 3 -10.54 17.35 7.82
N ASP A 4 -9.76 16.29 7.60
CA ASP A 4 -8.37 16.42 7.17
C ASP A 4 -7.51 17.25 8.16
N ASN A 5 -7.63 16.92 9.46
CA ASN A 5 -6.95 17.65 10.52
C ASN A 5 -5.47 17.27 10.65
N GLN A 6 -4.59 18.24 10.36
CA GLN A 6 -3.14 18.10 10.44
C GLN A 6 -2.63 17.63 11.80
N GLU A 7 -3.18 18.15 12.90
CA GLU A 7 -2.72 17.81 14.25
C GLU A 7 -3.03 16.35 14.58
N ASP A 8 -4.26 15.91 14.27
CA ASP A 8 -4.71 14.54 14.48
C ASP A 8 -3.87 13.56 13.63
N ILE A 9 -3.63 13.88 12.36
CA ILE A 9 -2.85 13.01 11.46
C ILE A 9 -1.41 12.84 11.97
N ARG A 10 -0.77 13.92 12.46
CA ARG A 10 0.56 13.85 13.05
C ARG A 10 0.58 13.03 14.33
N GLN A 11 -0.42 13.22 15.20
CA GLN A 11 -0.56 12.45 16.44
C GLN A 11 -0.73 10.95 16.17
N LEU A 12 -1.47 10.59 15.11
CA LEU A 12 -1.73 9.21 14.72
C LEU A 12 -0.56 8.52 14.03
N THR A 13 0.38 9.29 13.45
CA THR A 13 1.53 8.76 12.69
C THR A 13 2.87 9.21 13.28
N PRO A 14 3.13 9.00 14.59
CA PRO A 14 4.28 9.58 15.28
C PRO A 14 5.62 8.97 14.86
N LEU A 15 5.61 7.76 14.30
CA LEU A 15 6.82 7.05 13.85
C LEU A 15 7.34 7.55 12.49
N TRP A 16 6.58 8.38 11.78
CA TRP A 16 7.03 8.96 10.51
C TRP A 16 7.82 10.26 10.75
N GLU A 17 9.10 10.22 10.41
CA GLU A 17 10.05 11.33 10.57
C GLU A 17 10.39 12.03 9.24
N GLY A 18 9.89 11.53 8.10
CA GLY A 18 10.15 12.09 6.77
C GLY A 18 9.27 13.29 6.39
N GLU A 19 9.33 13.68 5.12
CA GLU A 19 8.51 14.78 4.58
C GLU A 19 7.00 14.49 4.77
N ARG A 20 6.19 15.52 4.95
CA ARG A 20 4.73 15.43 5.07
C ARG A 20 4.07 16.41 4.11
N PHE A 21 2.88 16.07 3.65
CA PHE A 21 2.01 17.02 2.96
C PHE A 21 1.56 18.14 3.92
N GLU A 22 0.97 19.20 3.36
CA GLU A 22 0.47 20.33 4.15
C GLU A 22 -0.55 19.89 5.20
N ASN A 23 -1.44 18.95 4.87
CA ASN A 23 -2.38 18.34 5.81
C ASN A 23 -1.74 17.37 6.82
N GLY A 24 -0.41 17.25 6.88
CA GLY A 24 0.29 16.45 7.89
C GLY A 24 0.42 14.97 7.55
N ARG A 25 -0.20 14.50 6.47
CA ARG A 25 -0.09 13.11 6.01
C ARG A 25 1.37 12.78 5.63
N PRO A 26 1.89 11.60 6.03
CA PRO A 26 3.19 11.11 5.58
C PRO A 26 3.34 11.15 4.05
N LYS A 27 4.44 11.71 3.56
CA LYS A 27 4.78 11.81 2.14
C LYS A 27 5.95 10.87 1.85
N VAL A 28 5.65 9.58 1.75
CA VAL A 28 6.62 8.54 1.34
C VAL A 28 7.21 8.92 -0.02
N ASP A 29 8.52 8.77 -0.23
CA ASP A 29 9.18 9.22 -1.47
C ASP A 29 8.65 8.50 -2.73
N GLU A 30 8.63 9.21 -3.86
CA GLU A 30 8.16 8.65 -5.14
C GLU A 30 9.03 7.46 -5.63
N ASP A 31 10.32 7.46 -5.31
CA ASP A 31 11.22 6.36 -5.64
C ASP A 31 10.83 5.07 -4.91
N ILE A 32 10.41 5.19 -3.65
CA ILE A 32 9.91 4.05 -2.86
C ILE A 32 8.66 3.49 -3.53
N LEU A 33 7.71 4.34 -3.92
CA LEU A 33 6.50 3.89 -4.63
C LEU A 33 6.84 3.26 -5.98
N ARG A 34 7.82 3.80 -6.73
CA ARG A 34 8.30 3.26 -7.99
C ARG A 34 8.86 1.85 -7.82
N ARG A 35 9.68 1.63 -6.78
CA ARG A 35 10.26 0.32 -6.45
C ARG A 35 9.19 -0.65 -5.95
N MET A 36 8.25 -0.19 -5.12
CA MET A 36 7.16 -1.00 -4.57
C MET A 36 6.22 -1.57 -5.65
N ARG A 37 6.14 -0.95 -6.84
CA ARG A 37 5.37 -1.49 -7.98
C ARG A 37 5.94 -2.79 -8.56
N LYS A 38 7.18 -3.13 -8.21
CA LYS A 38 7.87 -4.35 -8.68
C LYS A 38 7.77 -5.52 -7.71
N ILE A 39 7.21 -5.32 -6.51
CA ILE A 39 7.19 -6.34 -5.47
C ILE A 39 5.87 -7.10 -5.44
N THR A 40 5.91 -8.32 -4.92
CA THR A 40 4.73 -9.15 -4.68
C THR A 40 4.08 -8.84 -3.34
N LEU A 41 2.89 -9.40 -3.13
CA LEU A 41 2.19 -9.26 -1.86
C LEU A 41 2.93 -9.97 -0.72
N GLU A 42 3.47 -11.15 -0.99
CA GLU A 42 4.21 -11.98 -0.04
C GLU A 42 5.52 -11.30 0.39
N GLU A 43 6.21 -10.65 -0.55
CA GLU A 43 7.39 -9.83 -0.27
C GLU A 43 7.06 -8.63 0.62
N ALA A 44 5.86 -8.04 0.49
CA ALA A 44 5.40 -6.98 1.38
C ALA A 44 4.95 -7.51 2.75
N TRP A 45 4.39 -8.71 2.81
CA TRP A 45 3.78 -9.29 4.01
C TRP A 45 4.82 -9.66 5.08
N GLY A 46 5.89 -10.36 4.70
CA GLY A 46 6.92 -10.85 5.64
C GLY A 46 7.54 -9.76 6.54
N PRO A 47 8.02 -8.63 5.99
CA PRO A 47 8.60 -7.54 6.77
C PRO A 47 7.65 -6.95 7.82
N LEU A 48 6.35 -6.87 7.49
CA LEU A 48 5.29 -6.36 8.36
C LEU A 48 4.93 -7.37 9.45
N TRP A 49 4.67 -8.62 9.05
CA TRP A 49 4.31 -9.70 9.96
C TRP A 49 5.34 -9.89 11.07
N ASN A 50 6.63 -9.92 10.71
CA ASN A 50 7.74 -10.09 11.65
C ASN A 50 7.89 -8.93 12.65
N ARG A 51 7.17 -7.82 12.44
CA ARG A 51 7.13 -6.64 13.31
C ARG A 51 5.80 -6.50 14.05
N GLY A 52 4.94 -7.51 14.00
CA GLY A 52 3.64 -7.53 14.70
C GLY A 52 2.50 -6.84 13.96
N TYR A 53 2.69 -6.46 12.69
CA TYR A 53 1.64 -5.86 11.86
C TYR A 53 0.82 -6.95 11.17
N THR A 54 -0.12 -7.55 11.90
CA THR A 54 -0.89 -8.73 11.46
C THR A 54 -2.24 -8.41 10.79
N PHE A 55 -2.63 -7.14 10.73
CA PHE A 55 -3.95 -6.70 10.22
C PHE A 55 -3.82 -5.70 9.06
N GLN A 56 -2.85 -5.92 8.18
CA GLN A 56 -2.57 -4.99 7.09
C GLN A 56 -3.13 -5.45 5.74
N PHE A 57 -3.67 -6.66 5.64
CA PHE A 57 -4.11 -7.25 4.39
C PHE A 57 -5.62 -7.55 4.35
N GLU A 58 -6.24 -7.26 3.22
CA GLU A 58 -7.61 -7.65 2.89
C GLU A 58 -7.70 -8.17 1.45
N GLY A 59 -8.36 -9.32 1.26
CA GLY A 59 -8.42 -10.03 -0.02
C GLY A 59 -9.82 -10.13 -0.63
N GLU A 60 -10.88 -9.82 0.11
CA GLU A 60 -12.26 -9.99 -0.35
C GLU A 60 -12.75 -8.82 -1.23
N PHE A 61 -12.09 -8.63 -2.38
CA PHE A 61 -12.39 -7.61 -3.37
C PHE A 61 -12.71 -8.19 -4.75
N LYS A 62 -13.55 -7.46 -5.48
CA LYS A 62 -13.53 -7.43 -6.94
C LYS A 62 -12.51 -6.38 -7.38
N ILE A 63 -11.83 -6.66 -8.49
CA ILE A 63 -10.73 -5.82 -9.01
C ILE A 63 -11.07 -5.41 -10.44
N MET A 64 -10.94 -4.12 -10.76
CA MET A 64 -11.25 -3.62 -12.09
C MET A 64 -10.23 -4.08 -13.14
N HIS A 65 -8.94 -3.99 -12.77
CA HIS A 65 -7.79 -4.38 -13.59
C HIS A 65 -6.93 -5.39 -12.83
N PRO A 66 -7.34 -6.67 -12.76
CA PRO A 66 -6.60 -7.68 -11.99
C PRO A 66 -5.18 -7.92 -12.51
N GLU A 67 -4.87 -7.54 -13.75
CA GLU A 67 -3.53 -7.63 -14.34
C GLU A 67 -2.57 -6.51 -13.90
N GLN A 68 -3.07 -5.48 -13.20
CA GLN A 68 -2.30 -4.29 -12.83
C GLN A 68 -2.00 -4.26 -11.34
N VAL A 69 -0.74 -3.93 -11.01
CA VAL A 69 -0.32 -3.60 -9.65
C VAL A 69 -0.61 -2.12 -9.40
N MET A 70 -1.33 -1.82 -8.32
CA MET A 70 -1.60 -0.45 -7.89
C MET A 70 -0.73 -0.10 -6.69
N VAL A 71 -0.02 1.03 -6.77
CA VAL A 71 0.75 1.55 -5.63
C VAL A 71 0.48 3.03 -5.46
N GLY A 72 0.20 3.44 -4.23
CA GLY A 72 0.09 4.84 -3.88
C GLY A 72 -0.07 5.10 -2.39
N ARG A 73 -0.15 6.38 -2.01
CA ARG A 73 -0.28 6.81 -0.62
C ARG A 73 -1.76 6.94 -0.26
N ALA A 74 -2.18 6.34 0.83
CA ALA A 74 -3.58 6.32 1.22
C ALA A 74 -4.10 7.72 1.54
N VAL A 75 -5.25 8.09 0.99
CA VAL A 75 -6.12 9.17 1.46
C VAL A 75 -7.39 8.52 1.96
N THR A 76 -7.57 8.51 3.28
CA THR A 76 -8.58 7.66 3.92
C THR A 76 -9.88 8.41 4.19
N ALA A 77 -11.02 7.71 4.15
CA ALA A 77 -12.29 8.24 4.62
C ALA A 77 -13.14 7.15 5.29
N VAL A 78 -13.97 7.57 6.24
CA VAL A 78 -14.92 6.69 6.94
C VAL A 78 -16.33 7.23 6.77
N MET A 79 -17.17 6.40 6.18
CA MET A 79 -18.60 6.65 6.06
C MET A 79 -19.36 5.83 7.09
N VAL A 80 -20.52 6.33 7.51
CA VAL A 80 -21.47 5.63 8.36
C VAL A 80 -22.88 5.76 7.79
N PRO A 81 -23.84 4.92 8.22
CA PRO A 81 -25.24 5.10 7.85
C PRO A 81 -25.72 6.52 8.17
N LYS A 82 -26.46 7.12 7.24
CA LYS A 82 -27.00 8.46 7.44
C LYS A 82 -27.91 8.51 8.67
N ARG A 83 -27.61 9.47 9.55
CA ARG A 83 -28.51 9.95 10.59
C ARG A 83 -28.72 11.45 10.34
N PRO A 84 -29.97 11.94 10.15
CA PRO A 84 -30.20 13.28 9.61
C PRO A 84 -29.52 14.42 10.36
N ASP A 85 -29.60 14.43 11.69
CA ASP A 85 -28.94 15.42 12.56
C ASP A 85 -27.41 15.42 12.42
N LEU A 86 -26.78 14.24 12.40
CA LEU A 86 -25.34 14.10 12.17
C LEU A 86 -24.95 14.55 10.76
N HIS A 87 -25.75 14.17 9.77
CA HIS A 87 -25.51 14.46 8.36
C HIS A 87 -25.54 15.96 8.07
N GLU A 88 -26.58 16.65 8.52
CA GLU A 88 -26.73 18.10 8.39
C GLU A 88 -25.58 18.81 9.13
N THR A 89 -25.33 18.46 10.39
CA THR A 89 -24.23 19.05 11.18
C THR A 89 -22.88 18.96 10.46
N LEU A 90 -22.56 17.82 9.86
CA LEU A 90 -21.26 17.60 9.21
C LEU A 90 -21.16 18.20 7.82
N LEU A 91 -22.26 18.26 7.07
CA LEU A 91 -22.29 18.99 5.80
C LEU A 91 -22.15 20.50 6.03
N ASP A 92 -22.95 21.05 6.94
CA ASP A 92 -22.93 22.47 7.27
C ASP A 92 -21.57 22.87 7.81
N TYR A 93 -20.96 22.04 8.68
CA TYR A 93 -19.59 22.27 9.14
C TYR A 93 -18.58 22.31 7.98
N GLY A 94 -18.64 21.35 7.06
CA GLY A 94 -17.74 21.33 5.89
C GLY A 94 -17.93 22.54 4.96
N HIS A 95 -19.17 22.97 4.73
CA HIS A 95 -19.49 24.10 3.86
C HIS A 95 -19.18 25.45 4.52
N GLU A 96 -19.59 25.65 5.77
CA GLU A 96 -19.55 26.96 6.43
C GLU A 96 -18.23 27.23 7.17
N GLN A 97 -17.57 26.18 7.69
CA GLN A 97 -16.35 26.32 8.50
C GLN A 97 -15.08 25.96 7.73
N GLU A 98 -15.18 25.11 6.71
CA GLU A 98 -14.03 24.62 5.92
C GLU A 98 -14.10 25.01 4.43
N ASP A 99 -15.11 25.78 4.01
CA ASP A 99 -15.31 26.24 2.62
C ASP A 99 -15.29 25.10 1.58
N ARG A 100 -15.74 23.90 1.98
CA ARG A 100 -15.81 22.74 1.09
C ARG A 100 -17.02 22.87 0.18
N HIS A 101 -16.87 22.42 -1.06
CA HIS A 101 -17.93 22.48 -2.06
C HIS A 101 -18.39 21.07 -2.45
N GLY A 102 -19.69 20.93 -2.71
CA GLY A 102 -20.25 19.64 -3.12
C GLY A 102 -20.45 18.67 -1.96
N PHE A 103 -20.37 17.36 -2.26
CA PHE A 103 -20.69 16.28 -1.32
C PHE A 103 -19.44 15.59 -0.76
N PHE A 104 -19.58 14.84 0.33
CA PHE A 104 -18.48 14.23 1.08
C PHE A 104 -17.41 13.50 0.25
N ASN A 105 -17.82 12.73 -0.78
CA ASN A 105 -16.88 11.99 -1.63
C ASN A 105 -16.05 12.91 -2.55
N GLN A 106 -16.63 14.04 -2.98
CA GLN A 106 -15.92 15.03 -3.80
C GLN A 106 -14.81 15.70 -2.99
N TRP A 107 -15.05 15.97 -1.70
CA TRP A 107 -14.04 16.56 -0.82
C TRP A 107 -12.77 15.70 -0.71
N VAL A 108 -12.92 14.37 -0.69
CA VAL A 108 -11.78 13.44 -0.70
C VAL A 108 -11.07 13.47 -2.06
N ILE A 109 -11.83 13.38 -3.16
CA ILE A 109 -11.27 13.32 -4.51
C ILE A 109 -10.55 14.61 -4.90
N ASP A 110 -11.07 15.76 -4.49
CA ASP A 110 -10.47 17.06 -4.78
C ASP A 110 -9.18 17.31 -4.01
N SER A 111 -8.95 16.59 -2.91
CA SER A 111 -7.70 16.65 -2.14
C SER A 111 -6.54 15.82 -2.70
N LEU A 112 -6.82 14.95 -3.69
CA LEU A 112 -5.84 13.98 -4.19
C LEU A 112 -4.71 14.66 -4.96
N VAL A 113 -3.51 14.15 -4.73
CA VAL A 113 -2.30 14.48 -5.50
C VAL A 113 -1.76 13.26 -6.24
N GLU A 114 -0.66 13.44 -6.96
CA GLU A 114 -0.02 12.37 -7.71
C GLU A 114 0.36 11.17 -6.81
N ASP A 115 0.12 9.97 -7.33
CA ASP A 115 0.28 8.69 -6.65
C ASP A 115 -0.55 8.50 -5.37
N ASP A 116 -1.66 9.23 -5.17
CA ASP A 116 -2.59 8.91 -4.10
C ASP A 116 -3.54 7.76 -4.44
N VAL A 117 -3.95 7.02 -3.40
CA VAL A 117 -5.01 6.02 -3.48
C VAL A 117 -6.11 6.38 -2.50
N VAL A 118 -7.33 6.50 -3.00
CA VAL A 118 -8.53 6.73 -2.18
C VAL A 118 -8.85 5.44 -1.42
N VAL A 119 -8.93 5.47 -0.09
CA VAL A 119 -9.24 4.28 0.73
C VAL A 119 -10.45 4.57 1.61
N VAL A 120 -11.59 3.90 1.35
CA VAL A 120 -12.87 4.29 1.95
C VAL A 120 -13.57 3.11 2.60
N ASP A 121 -13.92 3.28 3.87
CA ASP A 121 -14.88 2.40 4.54
C ASP A 121 -16.30 2.89 4.25
N MET A 122 -17.04 2.12 3.45
CA MET A 122 -18.46 2.32 3.15
C MET A 122 -19.34 1.37 3.97
N PHE A 123 -18.84 0.86 5.10
CA PHE A 123 -19.51 -0.08 6.00
C PHE A 123 -20.11 -1.29 5.25
N ASP A 124 -19.41 -1.74 4.21
CA ASP A 124 -19.79 -2.81 3.27
C ASP A 124 -21.12 -2.57 2.54
N LYS A 125 -21.54 -1.31 2.37
CA LYS A 125 -22.77 -0.94 1.66
C LYS A 125 -22.55 -1.00 0.15
N ILE A 126 -23.32 -1.85 -0.54
CA ILE A 126 -23.34 -1.94 -2.01
C ILE A 126 -24.51 -1.14 -2.58
N HIS A 127 -25.75 -1.52 -2.23
CA HIS A 127 -26.95 -0.80 -2.65
C HIS A 127 -26.99 0.61 -2.04
N SER A 128 -27.11 1.63 -2.89
CA SER A 128 -26.93 3.05 -2.56
C SER A 128 -25.56 3.40 -1.98
N GLY A 129 -24.58 2.50 -2.05
CA GLY A 129 -23.23 2.66 -1.50
C GLY A 129 -22.17 2.87 -2.58
N THR A 130 -22.57 3.36 -3.75
CA THR A 130 -21.69 3.46 -4.93
C THR A 130 -20.78 4.69 -4.85
N TYR A 131 -19.63 4.56 -4.19
CA TYR A 131 -18.76 5.70 -3.85
C TYR A 131 -18.15 6.38 -5.09
N VAL A 132 -17.72 5.58 -6.07
CA VAL A 132 -17.25 6.04 -7.38
C VAL A 132 -18.08 5.47 -8.53
N GLY A 133 -18.08 6.22 -9.64
CA GLY A 133 -18.55 5.82 -10.96
C GLY A 133 -17.64 6.44 -12.03
N GLY A 134 -18.11 6.58 -13.26
CA GLY A 134 -17.28 7.08 -14.38
C GLY A 134 -16.61 8.42 -14.08
N ASN A 135 -17.39 9.45 -13.73
CA ASN A 135 -16.88 10.81 -13.49
C ASN A 135 -15.81 10.88 -12.37
N LEU A 136 -16.10 10.25 -11.24
CA LEU A 136 -15.21 10.30 -10.07
C LEU A 136 -13.94 9.47 -10.30
N SER A 137 -14.05 8.34 -11.00
CA SER A 137 -12.88 7.55 -11.40
C SER A 137 -12.00 8.31 -12.39
N THR A 138 -12.59 9.05 -13.34
CA THR A 138 -11.84 9.94 -14.25
C THR A 138 -11.11 11.05 -13.48
N ALA A 139 -11.76 11.63 -12.47
CA ALA A 139 -11.14 12.65 -11.62
C ALA A 139 -9.96 12.09 -10.80
N ILE A 140 -10.10 10.86 -10.26
CA ILE A 140 -9.02 10.14 -9.57
C ILE A 140 -7.86 9.88 -10.53
N ALA A 141 -8.12 9.35 -11.73
CA ALA A 141 -7.08 9.11 -12.72
C ALA A 141 -6.34 10.39 -13.13
N THR A 142 -7.07 11.49 -13.32
CA THR A 142 -6.49 12.77 -13.70
C THR A 142 -5.57 13.34 -12.61
N ARG A 143 -5.97 13.26 -11.33
CA ARG A 143 -5.19 13.80 -10.21
C ARG A 143 -4.01 12.93 -9.83
N THR A 144 -4.26 11.62 -9.76
CA THR A 144 -3.28 10.67 -9.21
C THR A 144 -2.31 10.16 -10.26
N LYS A 145 -2.69 10.17 -11.54
CA LYS A 145 -1.97 9.65 -12.72
C LYS A 145 -1.68 8.14 -12.71
N ARG A 146 -1.32 7.58 -11.56
CA ARG A 146 -0.87 6.20 -11.33
C ARG A 146 -1.45 5.59 -10.05
N GLY A 147 -2.45 6.25 -9.46
CA GLY A 147 -3.07 5.88 -8.19
C GLY A 147 -4.28 4.99 -8.37
N GLY A 148 -5.34 5.25 -7.59
CA GLY A 148 -6.60 4.52 -7.75
C GLY A 148 -7.50 4.58 -6.52
N ALA A 149 -8.29 3.53 -6.32
CA ALA A 149 -9.25 3.47 -5.22
C ALA A 149 -9.41 2.07 -4.62
N VAL A 150 -9.57 2.03 -3.29
CA VAL A 150 -9.96 0.88 -2.48
C VAL A 150 -11.24 1.25 -1.76
N ILE A 151 -12.36 0.72 -2.22
CA ILE A 151 -13.70 1.03 -1.72
C ILE A 151 -14.26 -0.21 -1.02
N TRP A 152 -14.35 -0.17 0.31
CA TRP A 152 -15.05 -1.20 1.08
C TRP A 152 -16.56 -1.03 1.01
N GLY A 153 -17.09 -1.12 -0.21
CA GLY A 153 -18.50 -0.94 -0.57
C GLY A 153 -18.73 -1.01 -2.09
N GLY A 154 -19.82 -0.37 -2.53
CA GLY A 154 -20.24 -0.37 -3.92
C GLY A 154 -19.47 0.59 -4.83
N ILE A 155 -19.46 0.28 -6.13
CA ILE A 155 -19.19 1.22 -7.21
C ILE A 155 -20.32 1.15 -8.24
N ARG A 156 -20.27 2.00 -9.26
CA ARG A 156 -21.16 1.93 -10.42
C ARG A 156 -20.41 2.21 -11.73
N ASP A 157 -21.12 2.15 -12.84
CA ASP A 157 -20.59 2.46 -14.18
C ASP A 157 -19.38 1.61 -14.58
N ASN A 158 -19.32 0.33 -14.16
CA ASN A 158 -18.15 -0.53 -14.35
C ASN A 158 -17.62 -0.57 -15.79
N GLN A 159 -18.50 -0.49 -16.79
CA GLN A 159 -18.09 -0.43 -18.20
C GLN A 159 -17.23 0.81 -18.49
N GLN A 160 -17.64 1.98 -18.02
CA GLN A 160 -16.87 3.22 -18.16
C GLN A 160 -15.59 3.17 -17.32
N VAL A 161 -15.69 2.72 -16.06
CA VAL A 161 -14.53 2.65 -15.16
C VAL A 161 -13.43 1.74 -15.72
N LYS A 162 -13.81 0.64 -16.37
CA LYS A 162 -12.87 -0.28 -17.04
C LYS A 162 -12.11 0.35 -18.21
N GLU A 163 -12.63 1.40 -18.82
CA GLU A 163 -11.97 2.09 -19.94
C GLU A 163 -10.96 3.14 -19.46
N ILE A 164 -10.94 3.46 -18.16
CA ILE A 164 -10.07 4.48 -17.57
C ILE A 164 -8.71 3.85 -17.25
N GLY A 165 -7.70 4.21 -18.04
CA GLY A 165 -6.32 3.83 -17.77
C GLY A 165 -5.65 4.64 -16.65
N GLY A 166 -4.53 4.13 -16.14
CA GLY A 166 -3.70 4.82 -15.14
C GLY A 166 -4.17 4.66 -13.69
N ILE A 167 -5.27 3.97 -13.46
CA ILE A 167 -5.77 3.63 -12.11
C ILE A 167 -6.24 2.18 -12.04
N ASN A 168 -6.31 1.67 -10.80
CA ASN A 168 -7.07 0.46 -10.50
C ASN A 168 -8.13 0.75 -9.43
N VAL A 169 -9.18 -0.06 -9.39
CA VAL A 169 -10.25 0.05 -8.41
C VAL A 169 -10.55 -1.30 -7.79
N TYR A 170 -10.40 -1.37 -6.47
CA TYR A 170 -10.75 -2.50 -5.62
C TYR A 170 -12.07 -2.20 -4.93
N TYR A 171 -13.05 -3.08 -5.03
CA TYR A 171 -14.42 -2.81 -4.57
C TYR A 171 -15.16 -4.07 -4.13
N ARG A 172 -16.24 -3.94 -3.36
CA ARG A 172 -17.03 -5.10 -2.88
C ARG A 172 -18.11 -5.53 -3.87
N GLY A 173 -18.83 -4.56 -4.42
CA GLY A 173 -19.94 -4.82 -5.32
C GLY A 173 -20.19 -3.69 -6.30
N SER A 174 -21.10 -3.93 -7.24
CA SER A 174 -21.55 -2.94 -8.21
C SER A 174 -23.07 -2.89 -8.18
N ASP A 175 -23.63 -1.69 -8.25
CA ASP A 175 -25.06 -1.43 -8.24
C ASP A 175 -25.36 -0.16 -9.06
N PRO A 176 -26.51 -0.04 -9.77
CA PRO A 176 -26.81 1.16 -10.58
C PRO A 176 -27.28 2.37 -9.77
N THR A 177 -27.52 2.23 -8.47
CA THR A 177 -27.95 3.34 -7.61
C THR A 177 -26.91 4.46 -7.53
N ALA A 178 -27.36 5.65 -7.12
CA ALA A 178 -26.45 6.71 -6.69
C ALA A 178 -26.09 6.53 -5.22
N ILE A 179 -24.96 7.10 -4.80
CA ILE A 179 -24.60 7.17 -3.39
C ILE A 179 -25.71 7.88 -2.61
N ALA A 180 -26.24 7.21 -1.58
CA ALA A 180 -27.27 7.74 -0.69
C ALA A 180 -27.18 7.06 0.68
N ASP A 181 -27.84 7.64 1.67
CA ASP A 181 -27.92 7.12 3.04
C ASP A 181 -26.56 6.89 3.71
N VAL A 182 -25.57 7.74 3.38
CA VAL A 182 -24.25 7.74 3.99
C VAL A 182 -23.91 9.12 4.56
N THR A 183 -23.02 9.16 5.55
CA THR A 183 -22.45 10.39 6.12
C THR A 183 -20.97 10.17 6.39
N MET A 184 -20.10 11.08 5.97
CA MET A 184 -18.68 10.97 6.26
C MET A 184 -18.41 11.51 7.66
N VAL A 185 -17.81 10.69 8.51
CA VAL A 185 -17.46 11.06 9.91
C VAL A 185 -15.97 11.29 10.09
N GLY A 186 -15.15 10.97 9.09
CA GLY A 186 -13.73 11.25 9.11
C GLY A 186 -13.10 11.20 7.73
N MET A 187 -12.10 12.07 7.54
CA MET A 187 -11.25 12.18 6.36
C MET A 187 -9.80 12.28 6.86
N ASN A 188 -8.91 11.47 6.28
CA ASN A 188 -7.56 11.21 6.78
C ASN A 188 -7.56 10.81 8.27
N VAL A 189 -8.34 9.78 8.59
CA VAL A 189 -8.43 9.14 9.91
C VAL A 189 -8.15 7.62 9.79
N PRO A 190 -7.96 6.86 10.89
CA PRO A 190 -7.84 5.41 10.82
C PRO A 190 -9.09 4.79 10.18
N THR A 191 -8.91 4.01 9.13
CA THR A 191 -10.00 3.43 8.34
C THR A 191 -9.87 1.91 8.34
N ARG A 192 -10.96 1.22 8.71
CA ARG A 192 -11.04 -0.23 8.65
C ARG A 192 -11.52 -0.66 7.28
N ILE A 193 -10.80 -1.59 6.66
CA ILE A 193 -11.14 -2.17 5.36
C ILE A 193 -11.24 -3.68 5.54
N GLY A 194 -12.46 -4.18 5.74
CA GLY A 194 -12.70 -5.58 6.06
C GLY A 194 -12.00 -6.01 7.35
N LYS A 195 -10.95 -6.82 7.24
CA LYS A 195 -10.10 -7.28 8.35
C LYS A 195 -8.84 -6.42 8.53
N ALA A 196 -8.54 -5.55 7.57
CA ALA A 196 -7.37 -4.71 7.60
C ALA A 196 -7.62 -3.33 8.21
N ILE A 197 -6.56 -2.68 8.67
CA ILE A 197 -6.54 -1.27 9.04
C ILE A 197 -5.61 -0.49 8.11
N CYS A 198 -6.10 0.66 7.64
CA CYS A 198 -5.36 1.61 6.82
C CYS A 198 -5.29 2.95 7.56
N MET A 199 -4.09 3.50 7.68
CA MET A 199 -3.84 4.82 8.24
C MET A 199 -3.60 5.85 7.11
N PRO A 200 -3.84 7.15 7.37
CA PRO A 200 -3.53 8.19 6.39
C PRO A 200 -2.05 8.16 6.01
N GLY A 201 -1.77 8.07 4.71
CA GLY A 201 -0.42 8.06 4.17
C GLY A 201 0.24 6.69 4.08
N ASP A 202 -0.38 5.62 4.60
CA ASP A 202 0.09 4.24 4.36
C ASP A 202 0.31 4.01 2.86
N VAL A 203 1.35 3.25 2.51
CA VAL A 203 1.54 2.79 1.13
C VAL A 203 0.56 1.66 0.89
N VAL A 204 -0.36 1.88 -0.04
CA VAL A 204 -1.29 0.88 -0.54
C VAL A 204 -0.61 0.10 -1.65
N LEU A 205 -0.49 -1.22 -1.49
CA LEU A 205 -0.10 -2.13 -2.57
C LEU A 205 -1.29 -3.03 -2.90
N GLY A 206 -1.88 -2.80 -4.08
CA GLY A 206 -2.92 -3.62 -4.66
C GLY A 206 -2.34 -4.62 -5.66
N THR A 207 -2.66 -5.90 -5.48
CA THR A 207 -2.28 -7.00 -6.38
C THR A 207 -3.53 -7.81 -6.76
N PRO A 208 -3.46 -8.83 -7.63
CA PRO A 208 -4.59 -9.72 -7.89
C PRO A 208 -5.07 -10.50 -6.64
N ALA A 209 -4.22 -10.64 -5.61
CA ALA A 209 -4.56 -11.34 -4.37
C ALA A 209 -5.34 -10.46 -3.37
N GLY A 210 -5.27 -9.14 -3.50
CA GLY A 210 -5.93 -8.20 -2.61
C GLY A 210 -5.12 -6.93 -2.40
N VAL A 211 -5.32 -6.29 -1.25
CA VAL A 211 -4.67 -5.03 -0.88
C VAL A 211 -3.95 -5.19 0.45
N ILE A 212 -2.71 -4.72 0.51
CA ILE A 212 -1.93 -4.60 1.75
C ILE A 212 -1.58 -3.13 2.04
N PHE A 213 -1.70 -2.72 3.29
CA PHE A 213 -1.43 -1.37 3.79
C PHE A 213 -0.13 -1.33 4.58
N ILE A 214 0.91 -0.77 3.97
CA ILE A 214 2.27 -0.73 4.51
C ILE A 214 2.46 0.61 5.25
N PRO A 215 2.74 0.59 6.57
CA PRO A 215 2.99 1.82 7.32
C PRO A 215 4.14 2.65 6.72
N PRO A 216 4.06 3.99 6.69
CA PRO A 216 5.04 4.85 6.01
C PRO A 216 6.47 4.64 6.51
N HIS A 217 6.65 4.52 7.82
CA HIS A 217 7.96 4.32 8.45
C HIS A 217 8.56 2.93 8.16
N LEU A 218 7.78 2.01 7.59
CA LEU A 218 8.25 0.69 7.14
C LEU A 218 8.35 0.59 5.61
N ALA A 219 7.94 1.61 4.85
CA ALA A 219 7.87 1.52 3.39
C ALA A 219 9.26 1.25 2.76
N GLU A 220 10.30 2.02 3.12
CA GLU A 220 11.65 1.79 2.59
C GLU A 220 12.18 0.41 2.98
N LEU A 221 12.01 0.04 4.25
CA LEU A 221 12.43 -1.26 4.75
C LEU A 221 11.76 -2.40 3.97
N THR A 222 10.45 -2.33 3.76
CA THR A 222 9.69 -3.37 3.06
C THR A 222 10.20 -3.54 1.63
N VAL A 223 10.38 -2.44 0.89
CA VAL A 223 10.85 -2.53 -0.50
C VAL A 223 12.32 -2.98 -0.60
N VAL A 224 13.18 -2.53 0.32
CA VAL A 224 14.58 -2.99 0.40
C VAL A 224 14.64 -4.50 0.69
N GLN A 225 13.83 -5.01 1.62
CA GLN A 225 13.81 -6.44 1.93
C GLN A 225 13.28 -7.28 0.76
N ALA A 226 12.26 -6.78 0.05
CA ALA A 226 11.76 -7.41 -1.16
C ALA A 226 12.84 -7.49 -2.24
N GLU A 227 13.49 -6.37 -2.56
CA GLU A 227 14.57 -6.31 -3.56
C GLU A 227 15.76 -7.20 -3.19
N LYS A 228 16.13 -7.26 -1.90
CA LYS A 228 17.14 -8.21 -1.40
C LYS A 228 16.73 -9.67 -1.65
N SER A 229 15.46 -10.01 -1.47
CA SER A 229 14.97 -11.36 -1.77
C SER A 229 15.08 -11.65 -3.27
N GLN A 230 14.58 -10.74 -4.11
CA GLN A 230 14.56 -10.89 -5.57
C GLN A 230 15.96 -11.12 -6.14
N VAL A 231 16.94 -10.29 -5.77
CA VAL A 231 18.30 -10.42 -6.31
C VAL A 231 19.02 -11.68 -5.82
N ARG A 232 18.69 -12.16 -4.60
CA ARG A 232 19.19 -13.45 -4.10
C ARG A 232 18.59 -14.62 -4.89
N ASP A 233 17.33 -14.55 -5.27
CA ASP A 233 16.70 -15.57 -6.11
C ASP A 233 17.32 -15.59 -7.52
N VAL A 234 17.58 -14.41 -8.11
CA VAL A 234 18.30 -14.29 -9.39
C VAL A 234 19.66 -14.98 -9.32
N PHE A 235 20.46 -14.68 -8.30
CA PHE A 235 21.74 -15.35 -8.06
C PHE A 235 21.58 -16.87 -7.90
N GLY A 236 20.63 -17.29 -7.07
CA GLY A 236 20.33 -18.70 -6.81
C GLY A 236 20.03 -19.46 -8.10
N PHE A 237 19.16 -18.93 -8.95
CA PHE A 237 18.84 -19.54 -10.24
C PHE A 237 20.06 -19.66 -11.17
N ILE A 238 20.93 -18.65 -11.18
CA ILE A 238 22.17 -18.69 -11.99
C ILE A 238 23.10 -19.80 -11.48
N ARG A 239 23.36 -19.85 -10.17
CA ARG A 239 24.28 -20.84 -9.58
C ARG A 239 23.75 -22.26 -9.61
N LEU A 240 22.43 -22.45 -9.49
CA LEU A 240 21.79 -23.76 -9.66
C LEU A 240 21.92 -24.27 -11.10
N LYS A 241 21.72 -23.41 -12.11
CA LYS A 241 21.92 -23.78 -13.53
C LYS A 241 23.38 -24.15 -13.83
N GLN A 242 24.32 -23.48 -13.16
CA GLN A 242 25.76 -23.77 -13.26
C GLN A 242 26.19 -24.97 -12.41
N GLN A 243 25.28 -25.56 -11.61
CA GLN A 243 25.55 -26.67 -10.70
C GLN A 243 26.65 -26.38 -9.67
N VAL A 244 26.83 -25.10 -9.31
CA VAL A 244 27.81 -24.66 -8.29
C VAL A 244 27.31 -24.99 -6.89
N TYR A 245 26.01 -24.82 -6.66
CA TYR A 245 25.34 -25.12 -5.39
C TYR A 245 24.15 -26.05 -5.58
N SER A 246 23.79 -26.76 -4.52
CA SER A 246 22.53 -27.50 -4.43
C SER A 246 21.38 -26.58 -4.00
N THR A 247 20.14 -27.01 -4.25
CA THR A 247 18.93 -26.31 -3.77
C THR A 247 18.96 -26.13 -2.25
N ALA A 248 19.36 -27.17 -1.51
CA ALA A 248 19.49 -27.12 -0.06
C ALA A 248 20.49 -26.05 0.44
N GLN A 249 21.56 -25.77 -0.31
CA GLN A 249 22.50 -24.71 0.05
C GLN A 249 21.93 -23.31 -0.23
N ILE A 250 21.20 -23.14 -1.34
CA ILE A 250 20.58 -21.86 -1.71
C ILE A 250 19.42 -21.50 -0.77
N ASP A 251 18.61 -22.48 -0.35
CA ASP A 251 17.44 -22.25 0.50
C ASP A 251 17.81 -22.08 1.99
N ALA A 252 19.02 -22.50 2.38
CA ALA A 252 19.49 -22.40 3.75
C ALA A 252 20.08 -21.02 4.09
N ALA A 253 20.43 -20.86 5.37
CA ALA A 253 21.33 -19.81 5.80
C ALA A 253 22.68 -19.91 5.06
N TRP A 254 23.01 -18.87 4.28
CA TRP A 254 24.26 -18.81 3.54
C TRP A 254 25.46 -18.64 4.47
N ASN A 255 26.50 -19.43 4.24
CA ASN A 255 27.79 -19.33 4.91
C ASN A 255 28.65 -18.22 4.27
N THR A 256 29.79 -17.89 4.87
CA THR A 256 30.65 -16.79 4.41
C THR A 256 31.15 -17.02 2.98
N ALA A 257 31.45 -18.26 2.60
CA ALA A 257 31.92 -18.59 1.26
C ALA A 257 30.86 -18.32 0.18
N LEU A 258 29.61 -18.71 0.44
CA LEU A 258 28.51 -18.50 -0.49
C LEU A 258 28.10 -17.03 -0.54
N TRP A 259 28.18 -16.31 0.58
CA TRP A 259 28.04 -14.85 0.58
C TRP A 259 29.13 -14.15 -0.23
N GLN A 260 30.39 -14.58 -0.14
CA GLN A 260 31.45 -13.99 -0.94
C GLN A 260 31.21 -14.19 -2.44
N ASP A 261 30.79 -15.39 -2.85
CA ASP A 261 30.40 -15.66 -4.24
C ASP A 261 29.23 -14.78 -4.70
N PHE A 262 28.21 -14.62 -3.84
CA PHE A 262 27.10 -13.72 -4.10
C PHE A 262 27.58 -12.27 -4.29
N ILE A 263 28.44 -11.75 -3.41
CA ILE A 263 28.94 -10.37 -3.49
C ILE A 263 29.80 -10.17 -4.74
N ASP A 264 30.66 -11.13 -5.08
CA ASP A 264 31.47 -11.08 -6.30
C ASP A 264 30.57 -11.08 -7.55
N TRP A 265 29.53 -11.91 -7.57
CA TRP A 265 28.52 -11.89 -8.64
C TRP A 265 27.74 -10.57 -8.68
N PHE A 266 27.22 -10.11 -7.54
CA PHE A 266 26.39 -8.91 -7.41
C PHE A 266 27.11 -7.64 -7.90
N ASN A 267 28.42 -7.54 -7.66
CA ASN A 267 29.22 -6.40 -8.07
C ASN A 267 29.57 -6.41 -9.57
N ASN A 268 29.63 -7.58 -10.22
CA ASN A 268 30.21 -7.72 -11.55
C ASN A 268 29.20 -8.13 -12.64
N ASP A 269 28.11 -8.82 -12.28
CA ASP A 269 27.13 -9.33 -13.24
C ASP A 269 26.06 -8.27 -13.56
N GLU A 270 25.67 -8.19 -14.84
CA GLU A 270 24.67 -7.23 -15.32
C GLU A 270 23.26 -7.54 -14.78
N ALA A 271 22.97 -8.80 -14.47
CA ALA A 271 21.69 -9.21 -13.89
C ALA A 271 21.43 -8.58 -12.49
N ALA A 272 22.48 -8.13 -11.79
CA ALA A 272 22.38 -7.46 -10.50
C ALA A 272 22.37 -5.92 -10.62
N ALA A 273 22.51 -5.35 -11.82
CA ALA A 273 22.76 -3.92 -12.01
C ALA A 273 21.72 -3.01 -11.36
N GLU A 274 20.43 -3.38 -11.42
CA GLU A 274 19.33 -2.58 -10.84
C GLU A 274 19.25 -2.65 -9.31
N TYR A 275 20.00 -3.56 -8.68
CA TYR A 275 19.99 -3.80 -7.23
C TYR A 275 21.24 -3.26 -6.52
N ARG A 276 22.19 -2.67 -7.25
CA ARG A 276 23.50 -2.22 -6.71
C ARG A 276 23.40 -1.09 -5.67
N HIS A 277 22.21 -0.51 -5.47
CA HIS A 277 21.95 0.42 -4.36
C HIS A 277 21.80 -0.27 -3.00
N LEU A 278 21.63 -1.60 -2.97
CA LEU A 278 21.48 -2.37 -1.73
C LEU A 278 22.83 -2.59 -1.03
N SER A 279 22.83 -2.52 0.32
CA SER A 279 23.94 -2.98 1.17
C SER A 279 23.66 -4.37 1.75
N TRP A 280 24.74 -5.12 1.97
CA TRP A 280 24.74 -6.49 2.51
C TRP A 280 25.59 -6.64 3.77
N ASP A 281 25.96 -5.51 4.40
CA ASP A 281 26.90 -5.49 5.53
C ASP A 281 26.36 -6.29 6.73
N ASP A 282 25.07 -6.11 7.05
CA ASP A 282 24.39 -6.80 8.15
C ASP A 282 24.38 -8.32 7.91
N GLU A 283 24.01 -8.76 6.70
CA GLU A 283 23.95 -10.19 6.36
C GLU A 283 25.33 -10.85 6.38
N LEU A 284 26.37 -10.14 5.95
CA LEU A 284 27.76 -10.59 6.00
C LEU A 284 28.27 -10.69 7.44
N GLU A 285 27.93 -9.73 8.29
CA GLU A 285 28.29 -9.76 9.71
C GLU A 285 27.60 -10.94 10.43
N ASP A 286 26.32 -11.16 10.15
CA ASP A 286 25.54 -12.27 10.70
C ASP A 286 26.03 -13.64 10.22
N ALA A 287 26.52 -13.74 8.98
CA ALA A 287 27.15 -14.96 8.48
C ALA A 287 28.45 -15.28 9.24
N LYS A 288 29.31 -14.28 9.42
CA LYS A 288 30.58 -14.42 10.18
C LYS A 288 30.32 -14.81 11.63
N LYS A 289 29.32 -14.20 12.28
CA LYS A 289 28.93 -14.55 13.66
C LYS A 289 28.45 -15.99 13.77
N ARG A 290 27.62 -16.48 12.84
CA ARG A 290 27.10 -17.86 12.85
C ARG A 290 28.18 -18.91 12.61
N GLU A 291 29.18 -18.62 11.79
CA GLU A 291 30.33 -19.52 11.62
C GLU A 291 31.21 -19.59 12.87
N HIS A 292 31.34 -18.48 13.61
CA HIS A 292 32.09 -18.43 14.85
C HIS A 292 31.35 -19.08 16.03
N ASP A 293 30.05 -18.82 16.17
CA ASP A 293 29.26 -19.20 17.35
C ASP A 293 28.50 -20.53 17.19
N GLY A 294 28.50 -21.13 16.00
CA GLY A 294 27.68 -22.30 15.65
C GLY A 294 26.22 -21.94 15.32
N PRO A 295 25.42 -22.88 14.77
CA PRO A 295 24.07 -22.59 14.31
C PRO A 295 23.15 -22.19 15.47
N ARG A 296 22.59 -20.97 15.42
CA ARG A 296 21.43 -20.60 16.25
C ARG A 296 20.17 -21.21 15.65
N SER A 297 19.38 -21.84 16.50
CA SER A 297 18.18 -22.61 16.18
C SER A 297 16.98 -21.73 15.85
N ASP A 298 17.07 -20.82 14.88
CA ASP A 298 15.91 -20.05 14.45
C ASP A 298 15.62 -20.35 12.97
N VAL A 299 14.58 -21.15 12.77
CA VAL A 299 14.02 -21.51 11.46
C VAL A 299 13.32 -20.27 10.90
N ARG A 300 13.67 -19.85 9.68
CA ARG A 300 12.90 -18.86 8.90
C ARG A 300 11.55 -19.49 8.53
N LEU A 301 10.46 -18.85 8.95
CA LEU A 301 9.11 -19.00 8.38
C LEU A 301 8.75 -17.70 7.67
#